data_AF-A8WIG2-F1
#
_entry.id   AF-A8WIG2-F1
#
_cell.length_a   1.000
_cell.length_b   1.000
_cell.length_c   1.000
_cell.angle_alpha   90.00
_cell.angle_beta   90.00
_cell.angle_gamma   90.00
#
_symmetry.space_group_name_H-M   'P 1'
#
loop_
_entity.id
_entity.type
_entity.pdbx_description
1 polymer ?
#
loop_
_entity_poly.entity_id
_entity_poly.type
_entity_poly.pdbx_seq_one_letter_code
_entity_poly.pdbx_strand_id
1 'polypeptide(L)' 'MLDSQTIKTCKENPTIRDIKIKNIEHAIDQAEMMIKESKMNQEELSFLKRKISDSRQDLEILYLMKI' A
#
# COMPACT_ATOMS: atom_id res chain seq x y z
N MET A 1 4.16 -1.89 -5.47
CA MET A 1 4.02 -1.22 -6.78
C MET A 1 3.05 -1.99 -7.63
N LEU A 2 1.98 -1.32 -8.00
CA LEU A 2 0.97 -1.84 -8.91
C LEU A 2 1.56 -1.98 -10.31
N ASP A 3 1.57 -3.19 -10.85
CA ASP A 3 1.91 -3.41 -12.26
C ASP A 3 0.76 -2.99 -13.19
N SER A 4 1.07 -2.87 -14.48
CA SER A 4 0.11 -2.44 -15.51
C SER A 4 -1.12 -3.36 -15.57
N GLN A 5 -0.96 -4.66 -15.31
CA GLN A 5 -2.05 -5.61 -15.31
C GLN A 5 -2.98 -5.38 -14.10
N THR A 6 -2.43 -5.15 -12.92
CA THR A 6 -3.17 -4.85 -11.69
C THR A 6 -3.94 -3.55 -11.83
N ILE A 7 -3.32 -2.53 -12.42
CA ILE A 7 -3.98 -1.25 -12.73
C ILE A 7 -5.19 -1.48 -13.65
N LYS A 8 -5.02 -2.24 -14.74
CA LYS A 8 -6.11 -2.55 -15.66
C LYS A 8 -7.27 -3.25 -14.96
N THR A 9 -6.98 -4.29 -14.18
CA THR A 9 -7.99 -5.02 -13.41
C THR A 9 -8.74 -4.12 -12.42
N CYS A 10 -8.04 -3.22 -11.73
CA CYS A 10 -8.66 -2.29 -10.78
C CYS A 10 -9.50 -1.19 -11.47
N LYS A 11 -9.18 -0.83 -12.71
CA LYS A 11 -10.03 0.06 -13.53
C LYS A 11 -11.30 -0.62 -13.99
N GLU A 12 -11.21 -1.87 -14.43
CA GLU A 12 -12.34 -2.64 -14.98
C GLU A 12 -13.26 -3.19 -13.88
N ASN A 13 -12.75 -3.41 -12.68
CA ASN A 13 -13.50 -4.02 -11.58
C ASN A 13 -13.39 -3.19 -10.28
N PRO A 14 -14.39 -2.34 -9.99
CA PRO A 14 -14.43 -1.53 -8.77
C PRO A 14 -14.36 -2.33 -7.47
N THR A 15 -14.94 -3.53 -7.42
CA THR A 15 -14.89 -4.40 -6.24
C THR A 15 -13.47 -4.88 -5.96
N ILE A 16 -12.73 -5.30 -7.00
CA ILE A 16 -11.32 -5.69 -6.85
C ILE A 16 -10.48 -4.49 -6.39
N ARG A 17 -10.74 -3.30 -6.95
CA ARG A 17 -10.08 -2.07 -6.52
C ARG A 17 -10.32 -1.77 -5.05
N ASP A 18 -11.57 -1.85 -4.57
CA ASP A 18 -11.90 -1.57 -3.17
C ASP A 18 -11.28 -2.59 -2.20
N ILE A 19 -11.25 -3.87 -2.58
CA ILE A 19 -10.53 -4.90 -1.82
C ILE A 19 -9.03 -4.57 -1.78
N LYS A 20 -8.44 -4.16 -2.91
CA LYS A 20 -7.03 -3.81 -2.99
C LYS A 20 -6.69 -2.62 -2.10
N ILE A 21 -7.52 -1.57 -2.11
CA ILE A 21 -7.40 -0.40 -1.24
C ILE A 21 -7.36 -0.85 0.23
N LYS A 22 -8.37 -1.59 0.69
CA LYS A 22 -8.45 -2.07 2.08
C LYS A 22 -7.23 -2.91 2.48
N ASN A 23 -6.75 -3.76 1.58
CA ASN A 23 -5.58 -4.59 1.84
C ASN A 23 -4.30 -3.74 1.99
N ILE A 24 -4.13 -2.71 1.16
CA ILE A 24 -2.96 -1.84 1.24
C ILE A 24 -3.04 -0.94 2.49
N GLU A 25 -4.21 -0.40 2.82
CA GLU A 25 -4.44 0.35 4.06
C GLU A 25 -4.10 -0.49 5.28
N HIS A 26 -4.60 -1.73 5.34
CA HIS A 26 -4.29 -2.64 6.44
C HIS A 26 -2.79 -2.96 6.52
N ALA A 27 -2.13 -3.17 5.39
CA ALA A 27 -0.68 -3.43 5.37
C ALA A 27 0.14 -2.23 5.85
N ILE A 28 -0.27 -1.00 5.52
CA ILE A 28 0.35 0.22 6.03
C ILE A 28 0.17 0.31 7.55
N ASP A 29 -1.06 0.12 8.05
CA ASP A 29 -1.35 0.18 9.48
C ASP A 29 -0.50 -0.82 10.28
N GLN A 30 -0.39 -2.06 9.78
CA GLN A 30 0.46 -3.09 10.39
C GLN A 30 1.94 -2.69 10.37
N ALA A 31 2.44 -2.18 9.25
CA ALA A 31 3.83 -1.75 9.14
C ALA A 31 4.14 -0.57 10.08
N GLU A 32 3.22 0.39 10.21
CA GLU A 32 3.36 1.52 11.15
C GLU A 32 3.35 1.06 12.61
N MET A 33 2.48 0.09 12.95
CA MET A 33 2.47 -0.53 14.27
C MET A 33 3.78 -1.24 14.58
N MET A 34 4.32 -2.02 13.62
CA MET A 34 5.63 -2.66 13.76
C MET A 34 6.76 -1.66 14.03
N ILE A 35 6.78 -0.51 13.33
CA ILE A 35 7.75 0.56 13.57
C ILE A 35 7.63 1.13 14.98
N LYS A 36 6.40 1.30 15.48
CA LYS A 36 6.12 1.89 16.79
C LYS A 36 6.49 0.96 17.94
N GLU A 37 6.26 -0.34 17.78
CA GLU A 37 6.38 -1.34 18.85
C GLU A 37 7.74 -2.05 18.89
N SER A 38 8.50 -2.04 17.78
CA SER A 38 9.73 -2.83 17.65
C SER A 38 10.99 -1.97 17.82
N LYS A 39 11.99 -2.51 18.54
CA LYS A 39 13.38 -2.01 18.47
C LYS A 39 14.04 -2.52 17.19
N MET A 40 13.60 -2.02 16.04
CA MET A 40 14.19 -2.35 14.75
C MET A 40 15.55 -1.66 14.59
N ASN A 41 16.46 -2.28 13.83
CA ASN A 41 17.68 -1.60 13.45
C ASN A 41 17.41 -0.54 12.36
N GLN A 42 18.38 0.34 12.10
CA GLN A 42 18.19 1.46 11.18
C GLN A 42 17.94 1.02 9.72
N GLU A 43 18.51 -0.10 9.31
CA GLU A 43 18.33 -0.65 7.96
C GLU A 43 16.90 -1.17 7.77
N GLU A 44 16.42 -1.97 8.72
CA GLU A 44 15.04 -2.49 8.76
C GLU A 44 14.01 -1.35 8.79
N LEU A 45 14.26 -0.33 9.63
CA LEU A 45 13.40 0.84 9.71
C LEU A 45 13.34 1.60 8.38
N SER A 46 14.49 1.79 7.72
CA SER A 46 14.56 2.49 6.44
C SER A 46 13.85 1.71 5.34
N PHE A 47 14.02 0.39 5.31
CA PHE A 47 13.34 -0.50 4.38
C PHE A 47 11.82 -0.46 4.57
N LEU A 48 11.33 -0.54 5.81
CA LEU A 48 9.90 -0.55 6.10
C LEU A 48 9.25 0.80 5.78
N LYS A 49 9.93 1.92 6.08
CA LYS A 49 9.47 3.27 5.69
C LYS A 49 9.36 3.42 4.17
N ARG A 50 10.32 2.88 3.41
CA ARG A 50 10.27 2.88 1.95
C ARG A 50 9.06 2.10 1.43
N LYS A 51 8.81 0.90 1.99
CA LYS A 51 7.62 0.11 1.64
C LYS A 51 6.31 0.82 1.94
N ILE A 52 6.21 1.51 3.08
CA ILE A 52 5.03 2.33 3.42
C ILE A 52 4.86 3.44 2.38
N SER A 53 5.94 4.14 2.01
CA SER A 53 5.90 5.18 0.99
C SER A 53 5.42 4.66 -0.36
N ASP A 54 5.97 3.54 -0.84
CA ASP A 54 5.57 2.92 -2.11
C ASP A 54 4.09 2.48 -2.06
N SER A 55 3.63 1.97 -0.91
CA SER A 55 2.24 1.56 -0.71
C SER A 55 1.26 2.74 -0.70
N ARG A 56 1.66 3.90 -0.16
CA ARG A 56 0.87 5.13 -0.22
C ARG A 56 0.73 5.65 -1.65
N GLN A 57 1.78 5.57 -2.46
CA GLN A 57 1.70 5.90 -3.88
C GLN A 57 0.74 4.96 -4.63
N ASP A 58 0.81 3.65 -4.34
CA ASP A 58 -0.14 2.67 -4.90
C ASP A 58 -1.59 3.02 -4.50
N LEU A 59 -1.83 3.43 -3.24
CA LEU A 59 -3.16 3.88 -2.79
C LEU A 59 -3.65 5.12 -3.53
N GLU A 60 -2.80 6.13 -3.69
CA GLU A 60 -3.16 7.36 -4.41
C GLU A 60 -3.62 7.03 -5.83
N ILE A 61 -2.88 6.17 -6.53
CA ILE A 61 -3.25 5.69 -7.87
C ILE A 61 -4.63 5.01 -7.85
N LEU A 62 -4.91 4.14 -6.89
CA LEU A 62 -6.20 3.43 -6.80
C LEU A 62 -7.36 4.39 -6.45
N TYR A 63 -7.13 5.39 -5.61
CA TYR A 63 -8.12 6.40 -5.25
C TYR A 63 -8.43 7.33 -6.42
N LEU A 64 -7.43 7.73 -7.21
CA LEU A 64 -7.63 8.52 -8.43
C LEU A 64 -8.47 7.79 -9.48
N MET A 65 -8.49 6.45 -9.49
CA MET A 65 -9.36 5.67 -10.38
C MET A 65 -10.84 5.67 -9.97
N LYS A 66 -11.18 6.17 -8.78
CA LYS A 66 -12.58 6.30 -8.34
C LYS A 66 -13.29 7.53 -8.93
N ILE A 67 -12.54 8.43 -9.55
CA ILE A 67 -13.02 9.67 -10.16
C ILE A 67 -13.73 9.38 -11.49
#